data_AF-A0A4R5MKV4-F1
#
_entry.id   AF-A0A4R5MKV4-F1
#
_cell.length_a   1.000
_cell.length_b   1.000
_cell.length_c   1.000
_cell.angle_alpha   90.00
_cell.angle_beta   90.00
_cell.angle_gamma   90.00
#
_symmetry.space_group_name_H-M   'P 1'
#
loop_
_entity.id
_entity.type
_entity.pdbx_description
1 polymer ?
#
loop_
_entity_poly.entity_id
_entity_poly.type
_entity_poly.pdbx_seq_one_letter_code
_entity_poly.pdbx_strand_id
1 'polypeptide(L)'
;MKAKFQITIAEPCNQNWDKMEKRTGENFCAACNKNVIDFSTHSNAEIIAVLNNRKNEICGRLSKSQLNQINYQLLLVPKNNVWMKYLGVLAIGVGLFNPTVMASPIKRPVELHQSVAPFKINDNKPLIIKSISGYVVDENKQPLVGVRVVIQNTKLFALTDKTGRYYIKLNAGFNAKNNLLSIESLRFGGTMQLNTTQEKQNDFVAERSESMIMGKMIMVKQPVKSL
;
A
#
# COMPACT_ATOMS: atom_id res chain seq x y z
N MET A 1 7.25 -34.21 -15.12
CA MET A 1 6.73 -33.23 -14.15
C MET A 1 7.46 -31.89 -14.34
N LYS A 2 6.74 -30.76 -14.49
CA LYS A 2 7.39 -29.44 -14.60
C LYS A 2 8.13 -29.13 -13.30
N ALA A 3 9.35 -28.62 -13.41
CA ALA A 3 10.13 -28.16 -12.26
C ALA A 3 9.38 -27.02 -11.56
N LYS A 4 9.10 -27.19 -10.26
CA LYS A 4 8.61 -26.10 -9.40
C LYS A 4 9.81 -25.35 -8.87
N PHE A 5 9.76 -24.02 -8.93
CA PHE A 5 10.81 -23.15 -8.41
C PHE A 5 10.27 -22.35 -7.23
N GLN A 6 11.16 -22.00 -6.31
CA GLN A 6 10.88 -21.06 -5.24
C GLN A 6 12.08 -20.12 -5.07
N ILE A 7 11.80 -18.90 -4.65
CA ILE A 7 12.79 -17.91 -4.26
C ILE A 7 13.02 -18.01 -2.75
N THR A 8 14.28 -17.99 -2.34
CA THR A 8 14.69 -18.06 -0.92
C THR A 8 15.79 -17.06 -0.64
N ILE A 9 15.94 -16.66 0.62
CA ILE A 9 17.11 -15.92 1.10
C ILE A 9 18.09 -16.94 1.69
N ALA A 10 19.17 -17.23 0.97
CA ALA A 10 20.17 -18.22 1.37
C ALA A 10 21.05 -17.72 2.53
N GLU A 11 21.44 -16.45 2.47
CA GLU A 11 22.28 -15.80 3.49
C GLU A 11 21.56 -14.53 3.95
N PRO A 12 20.83 -14.57 5.09
CA PRO A 12 20.16 -13.39 5.62
C PRO A 12 21.19 -12.35 6.07
N CYS A 13 20.92 -11.09 5.76
CA CYS A 13 21.76 -9.95 6.14
C CYS A 13 21.04 -9.12 7.19
N ASN A 14 21.65 -9.01 8.37
CA ASN A 14 21.11 -8.24 9.51
C ASN A 14 21.74 -6.84 9.65
N GLN A 15 22.40 -6.35 8.59
CA GLN A 15 22.98 -5.01 8.59
C GLN A 15 21.89 -3.94 8.55
N ASN A 16 22.19 -2.76 9.12
CA ASN A 16 21.25 -1.64 9.11
C ASN A 16 21.22 -0.99 7.72
N TRP A 17 20.09 -1.13 7.03
CA TRP A 17 19.83 -0.56 5.71
C TRP A 17 20.05 0.96 5.65
N ASP A 18 19.59 1.69 6.66
CA ASP A 18 19.63 3.16 6.70
C ASP A 18 21.05 3.70 6.92
N LYS A 19 21.98 2.83 7.34
CA LYS A 19 23.40 3.16 7.51
C LYS A 19 24.27 2.69 6.34
N MET A 20 23.68 2.12 5.29
CA MET A 20 24.44 1.69 4.11
C MET A 20 24.87 2.87 3.26
N GLU A 21 26.07 2.76 2.70
CA GLU A 21 26.58 3.73 1.75
C GLU A 21 25.86 3.54 0.40
N LYS A 22 25.44 4.64 -0.23
CA LYS A 22 24.92 4.58 -1.59
C LYS A 22 26.06 4.51 -2.59
N ARG A 23 26.12 3.43 -3.39
CA ARG A 23 27.05 3.27 -4.50
C ARG A 23 26.28 2.97 -5.78
N THR A 24 26.59 3.68 -6.86
CA THR A 24 25.95 3.47 -8.18
C THR A 24 24.41 3.49 -8.15
N GLY A 25 23.80 4.27 -7.24
CA GLY A 25 22.34 4.36 -7.09
C GLY A 25 21.70 3.26 -6.23
N GLU A 26 22.47 2.27 -5.78
CA GLU A 26 22.02 1.18 -4.90
C GLU A 26 22.68 1.32 -3.52
N ASN A 27 22.08 0.72 -2.49
CA ASN A 27 22.74 0.65 -1.19
C ASN A 27 23.79 -0.48 -1.21
N PHE A 28 25.00 -0.18 -0.77
CA PHE A 28 26.09 -1.15 -0.70
C PHE A 28 26.24 -1.68 0.73
N CYS A 29 26.16 -3.00 0.88
CA CYS A 29 26.41 -3.66 2.16
C CYS A 29 27.90 -4.02 2.27
N ALA A 30 28.63 -3.34 3.16
CA ALA A 30 30.04 -3.63 3.42
C ALA A 30 30.27 -5.04 3.98
N ALA A 31 29.37 -5.55 4.82
CA ALA A 31 29.50 -6.89 5.41
C ALA A 31 29.32 -8.01 4.38
N CYS A 32 28.40 -7.83 3.43
CA CYS A 32 28.17 -8.79 2.35
C CYS A 32 29.05 -8.54 1.12
N ASN A 33 29.77 -7.41 1.08
CA ASN A 33 30.52 -6.90 -0.07
C ASN A 33 29.70 -6.92 -1.38
N LYS A 34 28.41 -6.53 -1.29
CA LYS A 34 27.44 -6.62 -2.39
C LYS A 34 26.53 -5.39 -2.42
N ASN A 35 26.16 -4.96 -3.62
CA ASN A 35 25.03 -4.05 -3.81
C ASN A 35 23.74 -4.76 -3.41
N VAL A 36 22.86 -4.02 -2.74
CA VAL A 36 21.55 -4.49 -2.30
C VAL A 36 20.46 -3.73 -3.05
N ILE A 37 19.63 -4.49 -3.76
CA ILE A 37 18.51 -3.97 -4.53
C ILE A 37 17.29 -3.85 -3.60
N ASP A 38 16.65 -2.67 -3.54
CA ASP A 38 15.40 -2.49 -2.81
C ASP A 38 14.20 -2.88 -3.68
N PHE A 39 13.56 -3.98 -3.33
CA PHE A 39 12.37 -4.48 -4.01
C PHE A 39 11.07 -4.01 -3.34
N SER A 40 11.13 -3.11 -2.36
CA SER A 40 9.96 -2.62 -1.62
C SER A 40 8.82 -2.12 -2.51
N THR A 41 9.14 -1.51 -3.65
CA THR A 41 8.17 -0.98 -4.62
C THR A 41 7.96 -1.87 -5.86
N HIS A 42 8.64 -3.02 -5.96
CA HIS A 42 8.59 -3.86 -7.15
C HIS A 42 7.42 -4.86 -7.08
N SER A 43 6.80 -5.12 -8.23
CA SER A 43 5.82 -6.19 -8.40
C SER A 43 6.50 -7.58 -8.43
N ASN A 44 5.72 -8.63 -8.16
CA ASN A 44 6.23 -10.00 -8.23
C ASN A 44 6.89 -10.32 -9.59
N ALA A 45 6.29 -9.83 -10.68
CA ALA A 45 6.78 -10.08 -12.04
C ALA A 45 8.14 -9.42 -12.27
N GLU A 46 8.33 -8.19 -11.79
CA GLU A 46 9.61 -7.47 -11.89
C GLU A 46 10.69 -8.14 -11.05
N ILE A 47 10.37 -8.55 -9.81
CA ILE A 47 11.32 -9.26 -8.94
C ILE A 47 11.77 -10.58 -9.61
N ILE A 48 10.84 -11.35 -10.16
CA ILE A 48 11.14 -12.58 -10.92
C ILE A 48 12.00 -12.27 -12.15
N ALA A 49 11.70 -11.20 -12.89
CA ALA A 49 12.47 -10.81 -14.08
C ALA A 49 13.92 -10.44 -13.72
N VAL A 50 14.13 -9.66 -12.65
CA VAL A 50 15.46 -9.29 -12.16
C VAL A 50 16.25 -10.53 -11.76
N LEU A 51 15.63 -11.46 -11.03
CA LEU A 51 16.26 -12.72 -10.61
C LEU A 51 16.59 -13.65 -11.78
N ASN A 52 15.81 -13.66 -12.86
CA ASN A 52 16.09 -14.45 -14.06
C ASN A 52 17.21 -13.87 -14.92
N ASN A 53 17.29 -12.54 -15.01
CA ASN A 53 18.24 -11.85 -15.89
C ASN A 53 19.66 -11.85 -15.31
N ARG A 54 19.81 -11.99 -13.99
CA ARG A 54 21.11 -12.03 -13.32
C ARG A 54 21.53 -13.49 -13.12
N LYS A 55 22.57 -13.94 -13.82
CA LYS A 55 23.17 -15.28 -13.63
C LYS A 55 23.79 -15.47 -12.23
N ASN A 56 24.02 -14.38 -11.50
CA ASN A 56 24.66 -14.37 -10.18
C ASN A 56 23.65 -14.13 -9.05
N GLU A 57 24.02 -14.59 -7.87
CA GLU A 57 23.30 -14.42 -6.61
C GLU A 57 23.23 -12.92 -6.24
N ILE A 58 22.02 -12.36 -6.22
CA ILE A 58 21.81 -10.95 -5.87
C ILE A 58 21.56 -10.80 -4.37
N CYS A 59 21.95 -9.68 -3.78
CA CYS A 59 21.45 -9.28 -2.47
C CYS A 59 20.22 -8.40 -2.66
N GLY A 60 19.11 -8.73 -2.02
CA GLY A 60 17.88 -7.97 -2.15
C GLY A 60 17.24 -7.70 -0.80
N ARG A 61 16.51 -6.58 -0.73
CA ARG A 61 15.65 -6.20 0.39
C ARG A 61 14.20 -6.25 -0.08
N LEU A 62 13.38 -7.05 0.57
CA LEU A 62 11.95 -7.20 0.26
C LEU A 62 11.18 -7.53 1.54
N SER A 63 9.86 -7.43 1.53
CA SER A 63 9.08 -7.87 2.67
C SER A 63 8.90 -9.39 2.71
N LYS A 64 8.65 -9.95 3.90
CA LYS A 64 8.24 -11.36 4.04
C LYS A 64 6.97 -11.68 3.24
N SER A 65 6.06 -10.71 3.15
CA SER A 65 4.81 -10.83 2.41
C SER A 65 5.08 -10.97 0.91
N GLN A 66 5.91 -10.10 0.34
CA GLN A 66 6.35 -10.19 -1.06
C GLN A 66 7.00 -11.55 -1.35
N LEU A 67 7.94 -12.01 -0.52
CA LEU A 67 8.59 -13.31 -0.70
C LEU A 67 7.58 -14.48 -0.74
N ASN A 68 6.62 -14.50 0.19
CA ASN A 68 5.59 -15.53 0.24
C ASN A 68 4.65 -15.46 -0.96
N GLN A 69 4.22 -14.25 -1.36
CA GLN A 69 3.33 -14.04 -2.49
C GLN A 69 3.97 -14.49 -3.81
N ILE A 70 5.24 -14.16 -4.02
CA ILE A 70 5.99 -14.60 -5.20
C ILE A 70 6.08 -16.13 -5.24
N ASN A 71 6.41 -16.77 -4.12
CA ASN A 71 6.49 -18.23 -4.04
C ASN A 71 5.14 -18.91 -4.29
N TYR A 72 4.06 -18.34 -3.75
CA TYR A 72 2.70 -18.81 -4.05
C TYR A 72 2.37 -18.70 -5.55
N GLN A 73 2.72 -17.59 -6.19
CA GLN A 73 2.55 -17.41 -7.63
C GLN A 73 3.35 -18.42 -8.46
N LEU A 74 4.61 -18.68 -8.08
CA LEU A 74 5.47 -19.66 -8.76
C LEU A 74 4.96 -21.11 -8.63
N LEU A 75 4.18 -21.42 -7.59
CA LEU A 75 3.57 -22.74 -7.40
C LEU A 75 2.34 -22.96 -8.29
N LEU A 76 1.57 -21.91 -8.56
CA LEU A 76 0.21 -22.03 -9.11
C LEU A 76 0.07 -21.65 -10.57
N VAL A 77 0.94 -20.82 -11.14
CA VAL A 77 0.70 -20.29 -12.50
C VAL A 77 1.15 -21.31 -13.56
N PRO A 78 0.23 -22.00 -14.26
CA PRO A 78 0.58 -22.62 -15.52
C PRO A 78 0.89 -21.50 -16.51
N LYS A 79 2.17 -21.37 -16.89
CA LYS A 79 2.60 -20.56 -18.02
C LYS A 79 2.04 -21.17 -19.32
N ASN A 80 0.73 -21.03 -19.55
CA ASN A 80 0.07 -21.50 -20.76
C ASN A 80 -0.82 -20.38 -21.32
N ASN A 81 -0.20 -19.49 -22.09
CA ASN A 81 -0.87 -18.40 -22.82
C ASN A 81 -1.63 -18.91 -24.05
N VAL A 82 -2.34 -20.03 -23.91
CA VAL A 82 -3.03 -20.68 -25.03
C VAL A 82 -4.32 -19.95 -25.39
N TRP A 83 -4.96 -19.26 -24.44
CA TRP A 83 -6.16 -18.46 -24.70
C TRP A 83 -5.92 -17.26 -25.65
N MET A 84 -4.73 -16.64 -25.60
CA MET A 84 -4.31 -15.58 -26.54
C MET A 84 -4.18 -16.08 -27.99
N LYS A 85 -4.03 -17.39 -28.23
CA LYS A 85 -3.98 -17.97 -29.59
C LYS A 85 -5.38 -18.08 -30.23
N TYR A 86 -6.45 -18.08 -29.44
CA TYR A 86 -7.82 -18.29 -29.94
C TYR A 86 -8.60 -16.99 -30.16
N LEU A 87 -8.11 -15.84 -29.65
CA LEU A 87 -8.74 -14.52 -29.89
C LEU A 87 -8.68 -14.07 -31.35
N GLY A 88 -7.70 -14.55 -32.14
CA GLY A 88 -7.59 -14.22 -33.57
C GLY A 88 -8.69 -14.83 -34.45
N VAL A 89 -9.38 -15.89 -33.99
CA VAL A 89 -10.39 -16.61 -34.79
C VAL A 89 -11.78 -15.99 -34.67
N LEU A 90 -12.08 -15.25 -33.59
CA LEU A 90 -13.40 -14.64 -33.36
C LEU A 90 -13.61 -13.30 -34.08
N ALA A 91 -12.55 -12.67 -34.60
CA ALA A 91 -12.64 -11.36 -35.27
C ALA A 91 -13.31 -11.43 -36.66
N ILE A 92 -13.47 -12.62 -37.26
CA ILE A 92 -14.06 -12.79 -38.59
C ILE A 92 -15.61 -12.77 -38.53
N GLY A 93 -16.22 -12.94 -37.34
CA GLY A 93 -17.67 -13.10 -37.20
C GLY A 93 -18.50 -11.84 -36.91
N VAL A 94 -17.90 -10.68 -36.63
CA VAL A 94 -18.62 -9.50 -36.09
C VAL A 94 -19.08 -8.51 -37.19
N GLY A 95 -18.75 -8.75 -38.46
CA GLY A 95 -19.05 -7.84 -39.57
C GLY A 95 -20.53 -7.76 -40.02
N LEU A 96 -21.47 -8.46 -39.38
CA LEU A 96 -22.87 -8.54 -39.85
C LEU A 96 -23.95 -8.03 -38.88
N PHE A 97 -23.57 -7.44 -37.73
CA PHE A 97 -24.55 -6.85 -36.82
C PHE A 97 -24.65 -5.34 -37.02
N ASN A 98 -25.73 -4.90 -37.69
CA ASN A 98 -26.20 -3.52 -37.65
C ASN A 98 -27.16 -3.35 -36.46
N PRO A 99 -26.74 -2.82 -35.30
CA PRO A 99 -27.70 -2.49 -34.25
C PRO A 99 -28.53 -1.28 -34.71
N THR A 100 -29.83 -1.47 -34.89
CA THR A 100 -30.78 -0.37 -35.00
C THR A 100 -30.87 0.32 -33.64
N VAL A 101 -30.41 1.56 -33.58
CA VAL A 101 -30.38 2.36 -32.35
C VAL A 101 -31.79 2.88 -32.06
N MET A 102 -32.48 2.29 -31.09
CA MET A 102 -33.73 2.83 -30.54
C MET A 102 -33.37 3.88 -29.48
N ALA A 103 -33.42 5.16 -29.83
CA ALA A 103 -33.25 6.25 -28.88
C ALA A 103 -34.49 6.36 -27.97
N SER A 104 -34.34 6.02 -26.69
CA SER A 104 -35.34 6.39 -25.67
C SER A 104 -35.16 7.87 -25.28
N PRO A 105 -36.24 8.65 -25.10
CA PRO A 105 -36.13 10.04 -24.69
C PRO A 105 -35.57 10.14 -23.27
N ILE A 106 -34.47 10.88 -23.14
CA ILE A 106 -33.88 11.28 -21.86
C ILE A 106 -34.92 12.07 -21.06
N LYS A 107 -35.33 11.54 -19.90
CA LYS A 107 -36.02 12.37 -18.89
C LYS A 107 -35.04 13.45 -18.46
N ARG A 108 -35.38 14.71 -18.75
CA ARG A 108 -34.61 15.88 -18.34
C ARG A 108 -34.42 15.83 -16.81
N PRO A 109 -33.21 16.12 -16.28
CA PRO A 109 -33.04 16.25 -14.85
C PRO A 109 -33.96 17.37 -14.35
N VAL A 110 -34.71 17.07 -13.29
CA VAL A 110 -35.51 18.06 -12.58
C VAL A 110 -34.53 19.06 -11.97
N GLU A 111 -34.63 20.33 -12.36
CA GLU A 111 -33.92 21.41 -11.69
C GLU A 111 -34.42 21.53 -10.26
N LEU A 112 -33.59 21.09 -9.32
CA LEU A 112 -33.83 21.21 -7.90
C LEU A 112 -33.43 22.63 -7.49
N HIS A 113 -34.39 23.56 -7.55
CA HIS A 113 -34.25 24.87 -6.92
C HIS A 113 -34.24 24.69 -5.40
N GLN A 114 -33.06 24.43 -4.84
CA GLN A 114 -32.80 24.66 -3.42
C GLN A 114 -32.50 26.14 -3.24
N SER A 115 -33.46 26.86 -2.66
CA SER A 115 -33.25 28.18 -2.08
C SER A 115 -32.30 28.07 -0.89
N VAL A 116 -31.00 28.18 -1.14
CA VAL A 116 -30.00 28.37 -0.10
C VAL A 116 -30.13 29.81 0.39
N ALA A 117 -30.75 30.00 1.55
CA ALA A 117 -30.67 31.27 2.26
C ALA A 117 -29.18 31.61 2.49
N PRO A 118 -28.73 32.85 2.25
CA PRO A 118 -27.33 33.21 2.46
C PRO A 118 -27.01 33.09 3.96
N PHE A 119 -26.26 32.04 4.30
CA PHE A 119 -25.65 31.89 5.62
C PHE A 119 -24.56 32.95 5.72
N LYS A 120 -24.82 34.03 6.47
CA LYS A 120 -23.80 35.01 6.82
C LYS A 120 -22.80 34.33 7.74
N ILE A 121 -21.66 33.93 7.18
CA ILE A 121 -20.48 33.62 7.98
C ILE A 121 -19.96 34.96 8.48
N ASN A 122 -20.09 35.16 9.80
CA ASN A 122 -19.45 36.26 10.49
C ASN A 122 -18.02 35.82 10.78
N ASP A 123 -17.06 36.53 10.19
CA ASP A 123 -15.63 36.27 10.33
C ASP A 123 -15.12 36.56 11.75
N ASN A 124 -14.03 35.88 12.09
CA ASN A 124 -13.07 36.20 13.14
C ASN A 124 -13.40 35.82 14.60
N LYS A 125 -13.48 34.51 14.84
CA LYS A 125 -12.93 33.94 16.08
C LYS A 125 -12.07 32.73 15.72
N PRO A 126 -10.78 32.66 16.10
CA PRO A 126 -10.01 31.44 15.89
C PRO A 126 -10.71 30.32 16.67
N LEU A 127 -11.25 29.35 15.93
CA LEU A 127 -11.88 28.16 16.50
C LEU A 127 -10.78 27.35 17.17
N ILE A 128 -10.62 27.51 18.48
CA ILE A 128 -9.76 26.65 19.29
C ILE A 128 -10.50 25.32 19.40
N ILE A 129 -10.30 24.43 18.42
CA ILE A 129 -10.84 23.08 18.46
C ILE A 129 -10.38 22.38 19.75
N LYS A 130 -11.33 21.79 20.48
CA LYS A 130 -11.05 21.17 21.79
C LYS A 130 -10.71 19.69 21.67
N SER A 131 -11.03 19.08 20.53
CA SER A 131 -10.74 17.69 20.24
C SER A 131 -10.64 17.44 18.74
N ILE A 132 -9.95 16.36 18.41
CA ILE A 132 -9.90 15.80 17.06
C ILE A 132 -10.43 14.37 17.09
N SER A 133 -11.14 13.97 16.04
CA SER A 133 -11.65 12.62 15.88
C SER A 133 -11.65 12.20 14.42
N GLY A 134 -11.55 10.91 14.16
CA GLY A 134 -11.57 10.37 12.80
C GLY A 134 -11.61 8.85 12.82
N TYR A 135 -11.48 8.25 11.64
CA TYR A 135 -11.40 6.80 11.47
C TYR A 135 -10.05 6.41 10.89
N VAL A 136 -9.55 5.26 11.28
CA VAL A 136 -8.37 4.63 10.68
C VAL A 136 -8.82 3.41 9.91
N VAL A 137 -8.45 3.35 8.64
CA VAL A 137 -8.80 2.26 7.73
C VAL A 137 -7.56 1.74 7.01
N ASP A 138 -7.62 0.52 6.48
CA ASP A 138 -6.60 -0.01 5.58
C ASP A 138 -6.82 0.45 4.12
N GLU A 139 -5.95 0.02 3.21
CA GLU A 139 -6.05 0.26 1.77
C GLU A 139 -7.38 -0.22 1.15
N ASN A 140 -8.02 -1.23 1.77
CA ASN A 140 -9.31 -1.78 1.36
C ASN A 140 -10.50 -1.10 2.05
N LYS A 141 -10.27 0.01 2.77
CA LYS A 141 -11.25 0.74 3.59
C LYS A 141 -11.83 -0.07 4.76
N GLN A 142 -11.13 -1.11 5.22
CA GLN A 142 -11.53 -1.86 6.41
C GLN A 142 -11.07 -1.13 7.67
N PRO A 143 -11.91 -1.04 8.72
CA PRO A 143 -11.56 -0.33 9.95
C PRO A 143 -10.46 -1.08 10.72
N LEU A 144 -9.45 -0.33 11.19
CA LEU A 144 -8.34 -0.88 11.96
C LEU A 144 -8.55 -0.67 13.46
N VAL A 145 -8.61 -1.76 14.22
CA VAL A 145 -8.91 -1.77 15.66
C VAL A 145 -7.62 -1.81 16.49
N GLY A 146 -7.57 -1.05 17.59
CA GLY A 146 -6.44 -1.06 18.54
C GLY A 146 -5.17 -0.37 18.02
N VAL A 147 -5.29 0.44 16.96
CA VAL A 147 -4.18 1.19 16.37
C VAL A 147 -3.91 2.45 17.18
N ARG A 148 -2.64 2.71 17.46
CA ARG A 148 -2.20 3.93 18.15
C ARG A 148 -2.01 5.07 17.15
N VAL A 149 -2.79 6.12 17.34
CA VAL A 149 -2.72 7.38 16.58
C VAL A 149 -2.11 8.45 17.47
N VAL A 150 -1.04 9.09 17.01
CA VAL A 150 -0.25 10.06 17.78
C VAL A 150 -0.19 11.39 17.03
N ILE A 151 -0.26 12.51 17.74
CA ILE A 151 0.09 13.82 17.15
C ILE A 151 1.59 14.04 17.32
N GLN A 152 2.32 14.18 16.22
CA GLN A 152 3.77 14.32 16.23
C GLN A 152 4.22 15.50 17.09
N ASN A 153 5.38 15.34 17.73
CA ASN A 153 5.98 16.31 18.65
C ASN A 153 5.11 16.60 19.89
N THR A 154 4.16 15.73 20.22
CA THR A 154 3.37 15.80 21.44
C THR A 154 3.27 14.44 22.13
N LYS A 155 2.78 14.42 23.36
CA LYS A 155 2.43 13.19 24.09
C LYS A 155 0.97 12.77 23.88
N LEU A 156 0.24 13.44 22.99
CA LEU A 156 -1.19 13.19 22.76
C LEU A 156 -1.37 12.01 21.80
N PHE A 157 -2.12 11.00 22.25
CA PHE A 157 -2.43 9.82 21.45
C PHE A 157 -3.82 9.27 21.77
N ALA A 158 -4.35 8.46 20.87
CA ALA A 158 -5.55 7.66 21.08
C ALA A 158 -5.39 6.26 20.48
N LEU A 159 -6.15 5.30 21.00
CA LEU A 159 -6.30 3.98 20.40
C LEU A 159 -7.62 3.93 19.63
N THR A 160 -7.61 3.27 18.49
CA THR A 160 -8.83 3.08 17.70
C THR A 160 -9.75 2.02 18.34
N ASP A 161 -11.05 2.29 18.32
CA ASP A 161 -12.07 1.36 18.82
C ASP A 161 -12.41 0.24 17.81
N LYS A 162 -13.45 -0.55 18.10
CA LYS A 162 -13.92 -1.66 17.24
C LYS A 162 -14.38 -1.21 15.85
N THR A 163 -14.69 0.08 15.69
CA THR A 163 -15.10 0.69 14.41
C THR A 163 -13.95 1.43 13.72
N GLY A 164 -12.74 1.37 14.27
CA GLY A 164 -11.58 2.10 13.78
C GLY A 164 -11.56 3.58 14.17
N ARG A 165 -12.48 4.03 15.04
CA ARG A 165 -12.58 5.44 15.41
C ARG A 165 -11.55 5.80 16.48
N TYR A 166 -10.91 6.96 16.35
CA TYR A 166 -10.07 7.57 17.39
C TYR A 166 -10.64 8.91 17.86
N TYR A 167 -10.28 9.30 19.08
CA TYR A 167 -10.63 10.59 19.68
C TYR A 167 -9.48 11.09 20.56
N ILE A 168 -8.94 12.27 20.24
CA ILE A 168 -7.85 12.91 21.00
C ILE A 168 -8.35 14.27 21.50
N LYS A 169 -8.31 14.46 22.82
CA LYS A 169 -8.61 15.75 23.44
C LYS A 169 -7.37 16.66 23.35
N LEU A 170 -7.57 17.90 22.89
CA LEU A 170 -6.50 18.90 22.79
C LEU A 170 -6.48 19.73 24.08
N ASN A 171 -5.29 19.94 24.63
CA ASN A 171 -5.09 20.78 25.81
C ASN A 171 -4.93 22.26 25.41
N ALA A 172 -5.18 23.19 26.34
CA ALA A 172 -5.15 24.64 26.09
C ALA A 172 -3.79 25.21 25.60
N GLY A 173 -2.72 24.41 25.60
CA GLY A 173 -1.39 24.74 25.07
C GLY A 173 -1.03 24.04 23.76
N PHE A 174 -2.01 23.50 23.02
CA PHE A 174 -1.74 22.84 21.74
C PHE A 174 -1.18 23.83 20.72
N ASN A 175 0.03 23.57 20.24
CA ASN A 175 0.67 24.38 19.22
C ASN A 175 0.18 23.94 17.84
N ALA A 176 -0.51 24.82 17.11
CA ALA A 176 -1.01 24.56 15.76
C ALA A 176 0.09 24.21 14.73
N LYS A 177 1.37 24.43 15.05
CA LYS A 177 2.50 23.92 14.24
C LYS A 177 2.63 22.39 14.26
N ASN A 178 2.07 21.73 15.28
CA ASN A 178 2.09 20.27 15.39
C ASN A 178 0.87 19.68 14.70
N ASN A 179 0.84 19.79 13.37
CA ASN A 179 -0.30 19.40 12.55
C ASN A 179 -0.12 18.05 11.84
N LEU A 180 0.74 17.15 12.32
CA LEU A 180 0.91 15.82 11.73
C LEU A 180 0.41 14.73 12.67
N LEU A 181 -0.51 13.89 12.20
CA LEU A 181 -0.88 12.62 12.82
C LEU A 181 0.03 11.52 12.27
N SER A 182 0.49 10.63 13.14
CA SER A 182 1.21 9.42 12.77
C SER A 182 0.59 8.19 13.40
N ILE A 183 0.59 7.09 12.65
CA ILE A 183 0.23 5.77 13.17
C ILE A 183 1.49 5.08 13.69
N GLU A 184 1.46 4.70 14.97
CA GLU A 184 2.55 4.00 15.64
C GLU A 184 2.08 2.61 16.08
N SER A 185 2.06 1.66 15.16
CA SER A 185 1.70 0.27 15.45
C SER A 185 2.74 -0.70 14.89
N LEU A 186 2.78 -1.91 15.43
CA LEU A 186 3.69 -2.97 14.95
C LEU A 186 3.40 -3.42 13.52
N ARG A 187 2.16 -3.22 13.04
CA ARG A 187 1.67 -3.77 11.77
C ARG A 187 1.26 -2.71 10.76
N PHE A 188 1.14 -1.46 11.20
CA PHE A 188 0.63 -0.37 10.39
C PHE A 188 1.38 0.92 10.73
N GLY A 189 1.59 1.75 9.72
CA GLY A 189 2.22 3.06 9.81
C GLY A 189 1.55 4.04 8.86
N GLY A 190 2.08 5.26 8.82
CA GLY A 190 1.60 6.32 7.93
C GLY A 190 1.55 7.67 8.65
N THR A 191 1.42 8.73 7.86
CA THR A 191 1.31 10.11 8.34
C THR A 191 0.20 10.85 7.61
N MET A 192 -0.58 11.66 8.32
CA MET A 192 -1.66 12.48 7.76
C MET A 192 -1.62 13.89 8.34
N GLN A 193 -1.90 14.91 7.53
CA GLN A 193 -2.03 16.29 7.98
C GLN A 193 -3.35 16.49 8.76
N LEU A 194 -3.26 17.13 9.91
CA LEU A 194 -4.38 17.56 10.74
C LEU A 194 -5.03 18.79 10.14
N ASN A 195 -6.35 18.73 10.01
CA ASN A 195 -7.18 19.91 9.81
C ASN A 195 -7.40 20.60 11.16
N THR A 196 -6.79 21.77 11.35
CA THR A 196 -6.91 22.58 12.57
C THR A 196 -8.21 23.36 12.65
N THR A 197 -8.98 23.42 11.56
CA THR A 197 -10.26 24.14 11.47
C THR A 197 -11.46 23.23 11.78
N GLN A 198 -11.30 21.91 11.72
CA GLN A 198 -12.37 20.93 11.89
C GLN A 198 -12.05 19.90 12.98
N GLU A 199 -13.02 19.54 13.81
CA GLU A 199 -12.82 18.49 14.81
C GLU A 199 -12.81 17.09 14.17
N LYS A 200 -13.67 16.86 13.17
CA LYS A 200 -13.70 15.60 12.42
C LYS A 200 -12.67 15.67 11.29
N GLN A 201 -11.74 14.72 11.30
CA GLN A 201 -10.70 14.55 10.29
C GLN A 201 -11.18 13.61 9.17
N ASN A 202 -10.47 13.65 8.05
CA ASN A 202 -10.62 12.64 7.00
C ASN A 202 -10.19 11.26 7.49
N ASP A 203 -10.61 10.22 6.77
CA ASP A 203 -10.21 8.85 7.07
C ASP A 203 -8.70 8.71 6.88
N PHE A 204 -8.02 8.26 7.93
CA PHE A 204 -6.59 7.99 7.92
C PHE A 204 -6.38 6.59 7.33
N VAL A 205 -5.95 6.55 6.07
CA VAL A 205 -5.54 5.30 5.42
C VAL A 205 -4.16 4.90 5.95
N ALA A 206 -4.10 3.77 6.65
CA ALA A 206 -2.87 3.24 7.20
C ALA A 206 -2.18 2.32 6.18
N GLU A 207 -0.88 2.49 6.05
CA GLU A 207 -0.02 1.62 5.26
C GLU A 207 0.43 0.43 6.12
N ARG A 208 0.50 -0.76 5.54
CA ARG A 208 0.98 -1.94 6.29
C ARG A 208 2.48 -1.78 6.57
N SER A 209 2.85 -1.77 7.85
CA SER A 209 4.25 -1.81 8.26
C SER A 209 4.72 -3.26 8.13
N GLU A 210 5.39 -3.56 7.01
CA GLU A 210 5.91 -4.89 6.76
C GLU A 210 7.37 -5.00 7.24
N SER A 211 7.68 -6.10 7.94
CA SER A 211 9.07 -6.38 8.30
C SER A 211 9.86 -6.68 7.03
N MET A 212 10.74 -5.75 6.66
CA MET A 212 11.67 -5.93 5.56
C MET A 212 12.74 -6.94 5.95
N ILE A 213 13.00 -7.89 5.07
CA ILE A 213 14.09 -8.85 5.16
C ILE A 213 15.09 -8.54 4.07
N MET A 214 16.36 -8.81 4.34
CA MET A 214 17.44 -8.56 3.41
C MET A 214 18.37 -9.75 3.38
N GLY A 215 18.98 -10.01 2.23
CA GLY A 215 20.01 -11.01 2.10
C GLY A 215 20.17 -11.53 0.69
N LYS A 216 21.01 -12.54 0.56
CA LYS A 216 21.31 -13.20 -0.71
C LYS A 216 20.10 -13.99 -1.21
N MET A 217 19.49 -13.55 -2.30
CA MET A 217 18.33 -14.18 -2.91
C MET A 217 18.75 -15.19 -3.98
N ILE A 218 18.17 -16.38 -3.94
CA ILE A 218 18.40 -17.44 -4.92
C ILE A 218 17.08 -18.09 -5.35
N MET A 219 17.02 -18.55 -6.61
CA MET A 219 15.97 -19.41 -7.11
C MET A 219 16.39 -20.87 -6.97
N VAL A 220 15.65 -21.65 -6.19
CA VAL A 220 15.91 -23.08 -6.00
C VAL A 220 14.77 -23.92 -6.58
N LYS A 221 15.13 -25.06 -7.17
CA LYS A 221 14.16 -26.06 -7.61
C LYS A 221 13.60 -26.76 -6.37
N GLN A 222 12.28 -26.77 -6.21
CA GLN A 222 11.66 -27.48 -5.11
C GLN A 222 11.85 -28.99 -5.29
N PRO A 223 12.26 -29.71 -4.23
CA PRO A 223 12.23 -31.16 -4.26
C PRO A 223 10.77 -31.59 -4.39
N VAL A 224 10.48 -32.41 -5.41
CA VAL A 224 9.18 -33.07 -5.50
C VAL A 224 9.14 -34.07 -4.34
N LYS A 225 8.43 -33.74 -3.26
CA LYS A 225 8.12 -34.74 -2.23
C LYS A 225 7.27 -35.81 -2.91
N SER A 226 7.85 -36.97 -3.19
CA SER A 226 7.10 -38.19 -3.46
C SER A 226 6.37 -38.53 -2.17
N LEU A 227 5.03 -38.45 -2.20
CA LEU A 227 4.17 -39.11 -1.22
C LEU A 227 4.24 -40.63 -1.46
#